data_AF-A0A1F8PXN4-F1
#
_entry.id   AF-A0A1F8PXN4-F1
#
_cell.length_a   1.000
_cell.length_b   1.000
_cell.length_c   1.000
_cell.angle_alpha   90.00
_cell.angle_beta   90.00
_cell.angle_gamma   90.00
#
_symmetry.space_group_name_H-M   'P 1'
#
loop_
_entity.id
_entity.type
_entity.pdbx_description
1 polymer ?
#
loop_
_entity_poly.entity_id
_entity_poly.type
_entity_poly.pdbx_seq_one_letter_code
_entity_poly.pdbx_strand_id
1 'polypeptide(L)'
;MPDLFDHALQERMKQEAPLAARMRPRSLEEYIGQEHIVGQGKLLRRAIEADRLFSSILLWGPPGTGKTTLAQVIANTTKSRFVTISAILAGKAELRVLIDEALERRRLQNERTILFVDEVHRWNKAQQDALLPHVENGTVTLIGATTENPYFEVIKALISRSRVFQLRNLNQEETGILLDRALMDKERGYGNKRVLLDTEARSHLIEVASGDARNALNALELAVESTSPGVDGAIHITLDVAQESIQRRAVLYDKDGDAHYDTISAFIKSVRGSDPDAALYWLAKMLYAGEDPRFILRRLIILAGEDIGLAEPMGIVVATSAAQAYDYIGLPEGVYPIVEATLFLTTAPKSNSAGAYFKAMQKLEEEGQVSVPRHLMDGNRDAEAMGHGKDYVYPHEHEGHFIPQQYLPKRLLGTYFYKPSEQGYETQVAARLEMWREAQRKALGITKQEHVPDLSEETIQDMKRRIK
;
A
#
# COMPACT_ATOMS: atom_id res chain seq x y z
N MET A 1 11.05 23.51 39.12
CA MET A 1 10.74 22.33 39.95
C MET A 1 9.25 22.11 39.82
N PRO A 2 8.78 20.88 39.54
CA PRO A 2 7.35 20.59 39.53
C PRO A 2 6.78 20.85 40.94
N ASP A 3 5.65 21.54 41.02
CA ASP A 3 4.99 21.82 42.30
C ASP A 3 4.15 20.63 42.78
N LEU A 4 3.56 20.74 43.98
CA LEU A 4 2.71 19.69 44.57
C LEU A 4 1.48 19.38 43.69
N PHE A 5 0.96 20.38 42.97
CA PHE A 5 -0.17 20.24 42.06
C PHE A 5 0.23 19.56 40.76
N ASP A 6 1.43 19.80 40.25
CA ASP A 6 2.00 19.09 39.09
C ASP A 6 2.15 17.59 39.39
N HIS A 7 2.61 17.24 40.60
CA HIS A 7 2.71 15.84 41.01
C HIS A 7 1.34 15.18 41.14
N ALA A 8 0.37 15.87 41.77
CA ALA A 8 -1.00 15.36 41.91
C ALA A 8 -1.72 15.23 40.55
N LEU A 9 -1.48 16.16 39.62
CA LEU A 9 -1.98 16.12 38.25
C LEU A 9 -1.37 14.93 37.49
N GLN A 10 -0.06 14.71 37.58
CA GLN A 10 0.60 13.57 36.95
C GLN A 10 0.11 12.23 37.49
N GLU A 11 -0.15 12.12 38.79
CA GLU A 11 -0.73 10.89 39.36
C GLU A 11 -2.16 10.65 38.90
N ARG A 12 -3.02 11.68 38.86
CA ARG A 12 -4.37 11.55 38.29
C ARG A 12 -4.35 11.16 36.83
N MET A 13 -3.52 11.84 36.01
CA MET A 13 -3.38 11.52 34.59
C MET A 13 -2.90 10.08 34.35
N LYS A 14 -2.09 9.50 35.26
CA LYS A 14 -1.70 8.08 35.17
C LYS A 14 -2.85 7.13 35.51
N GLN A 15 -3.69 7.49 36.48
CA GLN A 15 -4.83 6.67 36.91
C GLN A 15 -6.01 6.77 35.91
N GLU A 16 -6.24 7.94 35.33
CA GLU A 16 -7.31 8.22 34.36
C GLU A 16 -6.88 7.95 32.91
N ALA A 17 -5.63 7.55 32.67
CA ALA A 17 -5.17 7.20 31.34
C ALA A 17 -5.92 5.98 30.78
N PRO A 18 -6.16 5.92 29.45
CA PRO A 18 -6.74 4.75 28.81
C PRO A 18 -5.97 3.47 29.16
N LEU A 19 -6.69 2.35 29.25
CA LEU A 19 -6.13 1.05 29.63
C LEU A 19 -4.96 0.66 28.72
N ALA A 20 -5.07 0.93 27.42
CA ALA A 20 -3.99 0.69 26.46
C ALA A 20 -2.69 1.46 26.78
N ALA A 21 -2.78 2.63 27.42
CA ALA A 21 -1.62 3.38 27.89
C ALA A 21 -1.12 2.86 29.24
N ARG A 22 -2.03 2.54 30.18
CA ARG A 22 -1.68 1.97 31.50
C ARG A 22 -0.99 0.61 31.38
N MET A 23 -1.50 -0.26 30.52
CA MET A 23 -1.00 -1.64 30.32
C MET A 23 0.25 -1.73 29.42
N ARG A 24 0.90 -0.61 29.07
CA ARG A 24 2.15 -0.67 28.30
C ARG A 24 3.20 -1.49 29.07
N PRO A 25 3.84 -2.49 28.44
CA PRO A 25 4.88 -3.28 29.05
C PRO A 25 6.08 -2.43 29.46
N ARG A 26 6.64 -2.75 30.62
CA ARG A 26 7.80 -2.07 31.19
C ARG A 26 9.12 -2.71 30.76
N SER A 27 9.10 -4.01 30.48
CA SER A 27 10.25 -4.82 30.09
C SER A 27 9.93 -5.74 28.90
N LEU A 28 10.96 -6.41 28.37
CA LEU A 28 10.80 -7.38 27.27
C LEU A 28 10.03 -8.63 27.70
N GLU A 29 10.02 -8.98 28.99
CA GLU A 29 9.25 -10.10 29.54
C GLU A 29 7.75 -9.80 29.55
N GLU A 30 7.38 -8.53 29.73
CA GLU A 30 5.99 -8.09 29.61
C GLU A 30 5.58 -7.88 28.14
N TYR A 31 6.50 -7.84 27.19
CA TYR A 31 6.16 -7.61 25.79
C TYR A 31 5.53 -8.87 25.17
N ILE A 32 4.26 -8.78 24.79
CA ILE A 32 3.51 -9.92 24.22
C ILE A 32 3.68 -9.93 22.70
N GLY A 33 3.94 -11.13 22.17
CA GLY A 33 4.11 -11.37 20.75
C GLY A 33 5.49 -10.97 20.24
N GLN A 34 5.66 -11.09 18.93
CA GLN A 34 6.88 -10.74 18.21
C GLN A 34 8.12 -11.57 18.59
N GLU A 35 7.94 -12.80 19.06
CA GLU A 35 9.00 -13.73 19.46
C GLU A 35 10.01 -13.99 18.32
N HIS A 36 9.58 -13.81 17.07
CA HIS A 36 10.44 -13.92 15.90
C HIS A 36 11.53 -12.84 15.86
N ILE A 37 11.30 -11.65 16.45
CA ILE A 37 12.27 -10.55 16.53
C ILE A 37 12.82 -10.30 17.95
N VAL A 38 12.02 -10.47 19.00
CA VAL A 38 12.40 -10.19 20.41
C VAL A 38 12.33 -11.42 21.32
N GLY A 39 12.19 -12.63 20.76
CA GLY A 39 12.31 -13.88 21.52
C GLY A 39 13.71 -14.10 22.09
N GLN A 40 13.83 -15.05 23.02
CA GLN A 40 15.14 -15.41 23.59
C GLN A 40 16.16 -15.77 22.51
N GLY A 41 17.38 -15.24 22.64
CA GLY A 41 18.47 -15.45 21.70
C GLY A 41 18.40 -14.62 20.40
N LYS A 42 17.30 -13.91 20.13
CA LYS A 42 17.16 -13.06 18.93
C LYS A 42 18.06 -11.82 19.00
N LEU A 43 18.44 -11.33 17.81
CA LEU A 43 19.39 -10.23 17.67
C LEU A 43 18.92 -8.95 18.38
N LEU A 44 17.65 -8.55 18.16
CA LEU A 44 17.12 -7.32 18.74
C LEU A 44 17.07 -7.40 20.27
N ARG A 45 16.57 -8.52 20.83
CA ARG A 45 16.58 -8.75 22.28
C ARG A 45 17.99 -8.65 22.88
N ARG A 46 18.96 -9.37 22.30
CA ARG A 46 20.36 -9.32 22.76
C ARG A 46 20.96 -7.92 22.68
N ALA A 47 20.61 -7.13 21.66
CA ALA A 47 21.08 -5.76 21.50
C ALA A 47 20.47 -4.82 22.55
N ILE A 48 19.19 -4.98 22.88
CA ILE A 48 18.50 -4.21 23.92
C ILE A 48 19.06 -4.56 25.30
N GLU A 49 19.16 -5.85 25.63
CA GLU A 49 19.68 -6.33 26.92
C GLU A 49 21.15 -5.94 27.14
N ALA A 50 21.95 -5.90 26.08
CA ALA A 50 23.35 -5.46 26.14
C ALA A 50 23.52 -3.93 26.13
N ASP A 51 22.43 -3.16 26.03
CA ASP A 51 22.43 -1.71 25.82
C ASP A 51 23.36 -1.26 24.68
N ARG A 52 23.30 -2.02 23.57
CA ARG A 52 24.16 -1.84 22.39
C ARG A 52 23.33 -1.95 21.12
N LEU A 53 22.60 -0.89 20.82
CA LEU A 53 22.01 -0.69 19.49
C LEU A 53 23.14 -0.26 18.54
N PHE A 54 23.71 -1.21 17.80
CA PHE A 54 24.86 -0.97 16.91
C PHE A 54 24.51 -0.25 15.61
N SER A 55 23.22 -0.14 15.28
CA SER A 55 22.73 0.51 14.07
C SER A 55 21.37 1.16 14.35
N SER A 56 20.99 2.12 13.51
CA SER A 56 19.62 2.60 13.48
C SER A 56 18.64 1.47 13.22
N ILE A 57 17.43 1.61 13.75
CA ILE A 57 16.36 0.63 13.68
C ILE A 57 15.14 1.28 13.03
N LEU A 58 14.49 0.53 12.13
CA LEU A 58 13.18 0.86 11.60
C LEU A 58 12.20 -0.25 12.01
N LEU A 59 11.23 0.11 12.83
CA LEU A 59 10.12 -0.74 13.25
C LEU A 59 8.96 -0.51 12.29
N TRP A 60 8.56 -1.54 11.56
CA TRP A 60 7.44 -1.47 10.63
C TRP A 60 6.41 -2.55 10.94
N GLY A 61 5.13 -2.22 10.85
CA GLY A 61 4.05 -3.18 10.95
C GLY A 61 2.71 -2.49 11.17
N PRO A 62 1.60 -3.22 11.14
CA PRO A 62 0.24 -2.68 11.31
C PRO A 62 0.05 -1.85 12.60
N PRO A 63 -1.00 -1.03 12.72
CA PRO A 63 -1.37 -0.39 13.98
C PRO A 63 -1.56 -1.43 15.10
N GLY A 64 -1.35 -1.01 16.35
CA GLY A 64 -1.58 -1.90 17.50
C GLY A 64 -0.56 -3.02 17.73
N THR A 65 0.43 -3.20 16.86
CA THR A 65 1.44 -4.27 16.99
C THR A 65 2.54 -4.02 18.03
N GLY A 66 2.55 -2.84 18.65
CA GLY A 66 3.46 -2.50 19.75
C GLY A 66 4.75 -1.76 19.36
N LYS A 67 4.83 -1.12 18.18
CA LYS A 67 6.02 -0.33 17.76
C LYS A 67 6.47 0.72 18.78
N THR A 68 5.58 1.66 19.14
CA THR A 68 5.84 2.70 20.15
C THR A 68 6.14 2.09 21.53
N THR A 69 5.47 0.98 21.84
CA THR A 69 5.65 0.25 23.08
C THR A 69 7.04 -0.39 23.17
N LEU A 70 7.53 -1.01 22.10
CA LEU A 70 8.87 -1.58 22.02
C LEU A 70 9.93 -0.49 22.17
N ALA A 71 9.72 0.67 21.53
CA ALA A 71 10.59 1.83 21.71
C ALA A 71 10.63 2.30 23.18
N GLN A 72 9.50 2.28 23.88
CA GLN A 72 9.44 2.60 25.31
C GLN A 72 10.17 1.57 26.18
N VAL A 73 10.05 0.27 25.88
CA VAL A 73 10.81 -0.78 26.58
C VAL A 73 12.31 -0.55 26.41
N ILE A 74 12.75 -0.17 25.21
CA ILE A 74 14.14 0.21 24.94
C ILE A 74 14.53 1.43 25.78
N ALA A 75 13.70 2.47 25.82
CA ALA A 75 13.93 3.68 26.60
C ALA A 75 14.10 3.39 28.11
N ASN A 76 13.34 2.43 28.65
CA ASN A 76 13.43 2.03 30.05
C ASN A 76 14.68 1.20 30.37
N THR A 77 15.27 0.54 29.37
CA THR A 77 16.40 -0.39 29.56
C THR A 77 17.75 0.28 29.27
N THR A 78 17.76 1.26 28.38
CA THR A 78 18.99 1.92 27.93
C THR A 78 19.55 2.91 28.95
N LYS A 79 20.88 3.02 29.02
CA LYS A 79 21.57 4.09 29.75
C LYS A 79 21.79 5.33 28.89
N SER A 80 21.40 5.30 27.63
CA SER A 80 21.49 6.43 26.70
C SER A 80 20.36 7.42 26.95
N ARG A 81 20.56 8.69 26.61
CA ARG A 81 19.48 9.67 26.60
C ARG A 81 18.47 9.28 25.52
N PHE A 82 17.24 8.97 25.93
CA PHE A 82 16.15 8.68 24.99
C PHE A 82 15.32 9.94 24.74
N VAL A 83 15.11 10.29 23.46
CA VAL A 83 14.31 11.43 23.05
C VAL A 83 13.26 10.98 22.04
N THR A 84 12.01 11.39 22.26
CA THR A 84 10.86 11.03 21.40
C THR A 84 10.38 12.24 20.63
N ILE A 85 10.07 12.03 19.36
CA ILE A 85 9.43 13.02 18.50
C ILE A 85 8.32 12.34 17.69
N SER A 86 7.22 13.06 17.47
CA SER A 86 6.19 12.67 16.50
C SER A 86 6.44 13.37 15.18
N ALA A 87 6.61 12.62 14.08
CA ALA A 87 6.83 13.20 12.75
C ALA A 87 5.65 14.05 12.24
N ILE A 88 4.47 13.89 12.85
CA ILE A 88 3.25 14.67 12.53
C ILE A 88 3.37 16.10 13.05
N LEU A 89 3.88 16.26 14.28
CA LEU A 89 3.97 17.55 14.96
C LEU A 89 5.32 18.22 14.70
N ALA A 90 6.37 17.43 14.52
CA ALA A 90 7.74 17.93 14.51
C ALA A 90 8.19 18.45 13.15
N GLY A 91 8.44 19.76 13.10
CA GLY A 91 9.05 20.44 11.97
C GLY A 91 10.58 20.36 11.93
N LYS A 92 11.17 20.93 10.87
CA LYS A 92 12.63 20.94 10.66
C LYS A 92 13.41 21.70 11.75
N ALA A 93 12.79 22.70 12.38
CA ALA A 93 13.40 23.51 13.43
C ALA A 93 13.59 22.71 14.73
N GLU A 94 12.56 21.99 15.18
CA GLU A 94 12.60 21.14 16.38
C GLU A 94 13.64 20.03 16.25
N LEU A 95 13.71 19.40 15.07
CA LEU A 95 14.72 18.40 14.77
C LEU A 95 16.15 18.95 14.92
N ARG A 96 16.38 20.19 14.47
CA ARG A 96 17.70 20.83 14.56
C ARG A 96 18.10 21.09 16.02
N VAL A 97 17.19 21.64 16.82
CA VAL A 97 17.42 21.88 18.25
C VAL A 97 17.78 20.59 18.96
N LEU A 98 17.05 19.50 18.69
CA LEU A 98 17.31 18.18 19.29
C LEU A 98 18.71 17.68 18.93
N ILE A 99 19.09 17.77 17.66
CA ILE A 99 20.41 17.35 17.19
C ILE A 99 21.52 18.16 17.87
N ASP A 100 21.36 19.47 17.98
CA ASP A 100 22.33 20.36 18.63
C ASP A 100 22.48 19.99 20.12
N GLU A 101 21.38 19.72 20.82
CA GLU A 101 21.43 19.23 22.20
C GLU A 101 22.07 17.84 22.32
N ALA A 102 21.82 16.94 21.37
CA ALA A 102 22.44 15.62 21.35
C ALA A 102 23.96 15.72 21.15
N LEU A 103 24.42 16.63 20.28
CA LEU A 103 25.84 16.94 20.09
C LEU A 103 26.49 17.51 21.34
N GLU A 104 25.84 18.47 22.00
CA GLU A 104 26.29 19.06 23.26
C GLU A 104 26.46 17.99 24.35
N ARG A 105 25.45 17.13 24.55
CA ARG A 105 25.52 16.01 25.51
C ARG A 105 26.67 15.06 25.19
N ARG A 106 26.83 14.72 23.91
CA ARG A 106 27.91 13.86 23.44
C ARG A 106 29.28 14.48 23.73
N ARG A 107 29.43 15.79 23.53
CA ARG A 107 30.67 16.53 23.74
C ARG A 107 31.02 16.69 25.22
N LEU A 108 30.05 17.07 26.05
CA LEU A 108 30.28 17.44 27.44
C LEU A 108 30.29 16.24 28.39
N GLN A 109 29.46 15.23 28.10
CA GLN A 109 29.18 14.14 29.04
C GLN A 109 29.49 12.76 28.45
N ASN A 110 29.89 12.68 27.17
CA ASN A 110 30.05 11.43 26.41
C ASN A 110 28.79 10.54 26.44
N GLU A 111 27.63 11.16 26.68
CA GLU A 111 26.34 10.47 26.73
C GLU A 111 25.85 10.21 25.29
N ARG A 112 25.31 9.01 25.03
CA ARG A 112 24.71 8.67 23.73
C ARG A 112 23.25 9.10 23.72
N THR A 113 22.74 9.45 22.54
CA THR A 113 21.33 9.79 22.35
C THR A 113 20.66 8.80 21.42
N ILE A 114 19.53 8.23 21.86
CA ILE A 114 18.61 7.46 21.02
C ILE A 114 17.45 8.36 20.66
N LEU A 115 17.24 8.57 19.36
CA LEU A 115 16.17 9.38 18.81
C LEU A 115 15.05 8.46 18.30
N PHE A 116 13.91 8.48 18.98
CA PHE A 116 12.70 7.80 18.52
C PHE A 116 11.82 8.75 17.71
N VAL A 117 11.50 8.34 16.48
CA VAL A 117 10.62 9.07 15.57
C VAL A 117 9.40 8.20 15.29
N ASP A 118 8.25 8.61 15.81
CA ASP A 118 6.97 7.94 15.53
C ASP A 118 6.38 8.45 14.21
N GLU A 119 5.78 7.56 13.45
CA GLU A 119 5.23 7.80 12.10
C GLU A 119 6.22 8.43 11.11
N VAL A 120 7.44 7.88 11.02
CA VAL A 120 8.55 8.42 10.20
C VAL A 120 8.20 8.60 8.72
N HIS A 121 7.18 7.89 8.19
CA HIS A 121 6.68 8.06 6.83
C HIS A 121 6.03 9.43 6.58
N ARG A 122 5.56 10.13 7.63
CA ARG A 122 4.94 11.46 7.50
C ARG A 122 5.95 12.57 7.20
N TRP A 123 7.23 12.31 7.39
CA TRP A 123 8.28 13.26 7.05
C TRP A 123 8.59 13.29 5.56
N ASN A 124 8.75 14.49 5.04
CA ASN A 124 9.22 14.68 3.68
C ASN A 124 10.70 14.26 3.53
N LYS A 125 11.13 14.03 2.28
CA LYS A 125 12.51 13.62 1.96
C LYS A 125 13.57 14.55 2.57
N ALA A 126 13.33 15.86 2.56
CA ALA A 126 14.29 16.84 3.07
C ALA A 126 14.44 16.81 4.60
N GLN A 127 13.42 16.34 5.34
CA GLN A 127 13.51 16.10 6.79
C GLN A 127 14.31 14.81 7.06
N GLN A 128 14.07 13.75 6.28
CA GLN A 128 14.79 12.48 6.40
C GLN A 128 16.27 12.64 6.02
N ASP A 129 16.58 13.38 4.95
CA ASP A 129 17.95 13.66 4.53
C ASP A 129 18.73 14.45 5.59
N ALA A 130 18.05 15.34 6.33
CA ALA A 130 18.67 16.13 7.39
C ALA A 130 19.16 15.26 8.56
N LEU A 131 18.63 14.05 8.75
CA LEU A 131 19.08 13.11 9.79
C LEU A 131 20.33 12.33 9.41
N LEU A 132 20.59 12.13 8.12
CA LEU A 132 21.63 11.20 7.64
C LEU A 132 23.01 11.48 8.24
N PRO A 133 23.53 12.72 8.24
CA PRO A 133 24.89 12.98 8.76
C PRO A 133 25.02 12.60 10.23
N HIS A 134 23.95 12.78 11.01
CA HIS A 134 23.91 12.57 12.45
C HIS A 134 23.73 11.09 12.83
N VAL A 135 23.09 10.32 11.95
CA VAL A 135 23.02 8.87 12.05
C VAL A 135 24.37 8.24 11.67
N GLU A 136 25.00 8.70 10.59
CA GLU A 136 26.28 8.19 10.08
C GLU A 136 27.43 8.40 11.05
N ASN A 137 27.53 9.59 11.63
CA ASN A 137 28.61 9.94 12.56
C ASN A 137 28.34 9.47 14.01
N GLY A 138 27.18 8.84 14.25
CA GLY A 138 26.79 8.33 15.58
C GLY A 138 26.42 9.40 16.60
N THR A 139 26.04 10.62 16.16
CA THR A 139 25.47 11.64 17.04
C THR A 139 24.17 11.14 17.68
N VAL A 140 23.31 10.51 16.87
CA VAL A 140 22.07 9.88 17.31
C VAL A 140 21.96 8.46 16.76
N THR A 141 21.44 7.56 17.57
CA THR A 141 20.94 6.26 17.11
C THR A 141 19.44 6.40 16.84
N LEU A 142 19.01 6.21 15.58
CA LEU A 142 17.60 6.37 15.21
C LEU A 142 16.81 5.10 15.52
N ILE A 143 15.62 5.26 16.08
CA ILE A 143 14.53 4.27 16.08
C ILE A 143 13.34 4.93 15.37
N GLY A 144 13.09 4.56 14.11
CA GLY A 144 11.91 5.02 13.38
C GLY A 144 10.77 3.99 13.51
N ALA A 145 9.54 4.45 13.74
CA ALA A 145 8.35 3.61 13.65
C ALA A 145 7.45 4.05 12.48
N THR A 146 6.87 3.09 11.77
CA THR A 146 5.92 3.37 10.67
C THR A 146 4.90 2.25 10.55
N THR A 147 3.65 2.60 10.20
CA THR A 147 2.64 1.64 9.73
C THR A 147 2.85 1.25 8.28
N GLU A 148 3.35 2.17 7.46
CA GLU A 148 3.56 2.00 6.02
C GLU A 148 4.90 1.29 5.72
N ASN A 149 4.96 0.58 4.59
CA ASN A 149 6.15 -0.18 4.20
C ASN A 149 7.37 0.76 4.00
N PRO A 150 8.44 0.60 4.81
CA PRO A 150 9.54 1.54 4.84
C PRO A 150 10.31 1.61 3.51
N TYR A 151 10.26 0.58 2.66
CA TYR A 151 10.96 0.58 1.37
C TYR A 151 10.40 1.57 0.35
N PHE A 152 9.18 2.09 0.58
CA PHE A 152 8.54 3.09 -0.27
C PHE A 152 8.62 4.51 0.32
N GLU A 153 8.34 4.64 1.63
CA GLU A 153 8.18 5.93 2.29
C GLU A 153 9.48 6.49 2.90
N VAL A 154 10.43 5.61 3.22
CA VAL A 154 11.72 6.01 3.80
C VAL A 154 12.76 6.11 2.70
N ILE A 155 13.58 7.16 2.73
CA ILE A 155 14.66 7.35 1.75
C ILE A 155 15.65 6.18 1.78
N LYS A 156 16.09 5.73 0.59
CA LYS A 156 17.02 4.59 0.46
C LYS A 156 18.29 4.73 1.29
N ALA A 157 18.80 5.96 1.45
CA ALA A 157 20.00 6.23 2.24
C ALA A 157 19.80 5.93 3.74
N LEU A 158 18.60 6.18 4.29
CA LEU A 158 18.32 5.90 5.69
C LEU A 158 18.05 4.41 5.91
N ILE A 159 17.37 3.77 4.96
CA ILE A 159 17.17 2.31 4.96
C ILE A 159 18.51 1.58 4.93
N SER A 160 19.45 1.97 4.05
CA SER A 160 20.74 1.29 3.93
C SER A 160 21.62 1.37 5.18
N ARG A 161 21.31 2.30 6.09
CA ARG A 161 22.01 2.53 7.38
C ARG A 161 21.21 2.03 8.58
N SER A 162 20.04 1.43 8.33
CA SER A 162 19.14 0.96 9.36
C SER A 162 18.86 -0.53 9.23
N ARG A 163 18.51 -1.17 10.34
CA ARG A 163 17.95 -2.53 10.35
C ARG A 163 16.43 -2.43 10.42
N VAL A 164 15.77 -3.03 9.44
CA VAL A 164 14.31 -3.10 9.39
C VAL A 164 13.82 -4.32 10.16
N PHE A 165 12.94 -4.11 11.12
CA PHE A 165 12.25 -5.17 11.86
C PHE A 165 10.76 -5.08 11.60
N GLN A 166 10.18 -6.16 11.07
CA GLN A 166 8.76 -6.27 10.80
C GLN A 166 8.04 -6.85 12.03
N LEU A 167 7.06 -6.09 12.51
CA LEU A 167 6.09 -6.50 13.51
C LEU A 167 4.84 -7.05 12.81
N ARG A 168 4.26 -8.12 13.37
CA ARG A 168 3.02 -8.73 12.89
C ARG A 168 1.86 -8.43 13.83
N ASN A 169 0.62 -8.65 13.37
CA ASN A 169 -0.53 -8.69 14.27
C ASN A 169 -0.37 -9.80 15.31
N LEU A 170 -0.94 -9.59 16.49
CA LEU A 170 -1.04 -10.64 17.49
C LEU A 170 -1.95 -11.75 16.98
N ASN A 171 -1.62 -12.99 17.31
CA ASN A 171 -2.54 -14.10 17.09
C ASN A 171 -3.63 -14.12 18.19
N GLN A 172 -4.61 -15.03 18.05
CA GLN A 172 -5.73 -15.13 18.97
C GLN A 172 -5.29 -15.49 20.40
N GLU A 173 -4.30 -16.36 20.55
CA GLU A 173 -3.76 -16.78 21.84
C GLU A 173 -3.06 -15.60 22.55
N GLU A 174 -2.18 -14.90 21.84
CA GLU A 174 -1.46 -13.70 22.32
C GLU A 174 -2.43 -12.57 22.71
N THR A 175 -3.48 -12.36 21.92
CA THR A 175 -4.53 -11.39 22.25
C THR A 175 -5.28 -11.81 23.51
N GLY A 176 -5.55 -13.10 23.67
CA GLY A 176 -6.13 -13.66 24.89
C GLY A 176 -5.25 -13.40 26.12
N ILE A 177 -3.95 -13.68 26.03
CA ILE A 177 -2.98 -13.42 27.11
C ILE A 177 -2.97 -11.93 27.50
N LEU A 178 -3.08 -11.03 26.51
CA LEU A 178 -3.14 -9.59 26.75
C LEU A 178 -4.39 -9.20 27.56
N LEU A 179 -5.56 -9.72 27.19
CA LEU A 179 -6.81 -9.47 27.92
C LEU A 179 -6.76 -10.02 29.34
N ASP A 180 -6.29 -11.26 29.50
CA ASP A 180 -6.17 -11.91 30.81
C ASP A 180 -5.21 -11.12 31.72
N ARG A 181 -4.09 -10.64 31.18
CA ARG A 181 -3.16 -9.78 31.92
C ARG A 181 -3.80 -8.47 32.35
N ALA A 182 -4.57 -7.83 31.47
CA ALA A 182 -5.29 -6.60 31.81
C ALA A 182 -6.33 -6.80 32.91
N LEU A 183 -7.00 -7.96 32.95
CA LEU A 183 -7.96 -8.31 33.99
C LEU A 183 -7.31 -8.65 35.33
N MET A 184 -6.11 -9.26 35.32
CA MET A 184 -5.44 -9.72 36.54
C MET A 184 -4.51 -8.68 37.19
N ASP A 185 -4.01 -7.70 36.42
CA ASP A 185 -3.06 -6.70 36.93
C ASP A 185 -3.76 -5.73 37.91
N LYS A 186 -3.34 -5.77 39.18
CA LYS A 186 -3.90 -4.94 40.28
C LYS A 186 -3.39 -3.50 40.31
N GLU A 187 -2.29 -3.22 39.63
CA GLU A 187 -1.65 -1.91 39.65
C GLU A 187 -2.12 -1.05 38.47
N ARG A 188 -2.16 -1.65 37.27
CA ARG A 188 -2.40 -0.96 35.99
C ARG A 188 -3.70 -1.35 35.33
N GLY A 189 -4.19 -2.56 35.60
CA GLY A 189 -5.35 -3.17 34.97
C GLY A 189 -6.59 -3.13 35.86
N TYR A 190 -7.40 -4.17 35.75
CA TYR A 190 -8.67 -4.35 36.46
C TYR A 190 -8.61 -5.37 37.59
N GLY A 191 -7.43 -5.77 38.06
CA GLY A 191 -7.27 -6.79 39.10
C GLY A 191 -7.91 -6.46 40.46
N ASN A 192 -8.31 -5.20 40.68
CA ASN A 192 -9.05 -4.75 41.87
C ASN A 192 -10.58 -4.73 41.66
N LYS A 193 -11.05 -4.84 40.41
CA LYS A 193 -12.48 -5.00 40.09
C LYS A 193 -12.77 -6.50 39.95
N ARG A 194 -13.92 -6.95 40.44
CA ARG A 194 -14.37 -8.32 40.23
C ARG A 194 -15.03 -8.42 38.85
N VAL A 195 -14.22 -8.57 37.80
CA VAL A 195 -14.71 -8.72 36.42
C VAL A 195 -14.83 -10.19 36.07
N LEU A 196 -16.01 -10.61 35.62
CA LEU A 196 -16.26 -11.95 35.08
C LEU A 196 -16.49 -11.81 33.58
N LEU A 197 -15.55 -12.33 32.78
CA LEU A 197 -15.61 -12.30 31.32
C LEU A 197 -16.05 -13.68 30.81
N ASP A 198 -17.21 -13.72 30.17
CA ASP A 198 -17.73 -14.97 29.59
C ASP A 198 -16.84 -15.45 28.45
N THR A 199 -16.76 -16.77 28.24
CA THR A 199 -15.94 -17.36 27.18
C THR A 199 -16.33 -16.85 25.79
N GLU A 200 -17.62 -16.70 25.53
CA GLU A 200 -18.13 -16.17 24.24
C GLU A 200 -17.78 -14.70 24.05
N ALA A 201 -17.88 -13.89 25.11
CA ALA A 201 -17.47 -12.49 25.11
C ALA A 201 -15.96 -12.34 24.87
N ARG A 202 -15.14 -13.19 25.51
CA ARG A 202 -13.68 -13.24 25.31
C ARG A 202 -13.33 -13.56 23.87
N SER A 203 -13.94 -14.58 23.29
CA SER A 203 -13.74 -14.95 21.88
C SER A 203 -14.14 -13.80 20.96
N HIS A 204 -15.28 -13.15 21.22
CA HIS A 204 -15.73 -12.00 20.44
C HIS A 204 -14.74 -10.83 20.46
N LEU A 205 -14.25 -10.44 21.64
CA LEU A 205 -13.25 -9.37 21.78
C LEU A 205 -11.95 -9.69 21.03
N ILE A 206 -11.50 -10.95 21.07
CA ILE A 206 -10.29 -11.40 20.36
C ILE A 206 -10.48 -11.33 18.84
N GLU A 207 -11.63 -11.81 18.34
CA GLU A 207 -11.93 -11.80 16.90
C GLU A 207 -12.02 -10.37 16.37
N VAL A 208 -12.76 -9.50 17.06
CA VAL A 208 -12.93 -8.11 16.64
C VAL A 208 -11.63 -7.33 16.69
N ALA A 209 -10.79 -7.56 17.70
CA ALA A 209 -9.48 -6.91 17.77
C ALA A 209 -8.59 -7.25 16.56
N SER A 210 -8.80 -8.41 15.91
CA SER A 210 -8.07 -8.83 14.70
C SER A 210 -6.55 -8.70 14.85
N GLY A 211 -6.05 -8.92 16.07
CA GLY A 211 -4.63 -8.86 16.42
C GLY A 211 -4.06 -7.46 16.73
N ASP A 212 -4.89 -6.41 16.77
CA ASP A 212 -4.53 -5.07 17.27
C ASP A 212 -4.67 -5.02 18.80
N ALA A 213 -3.54 -4.94 19.51
CA ALA A 213 -3.50 -4.91 20.96
C ALA A 213 -4.16 -3.67 21.58
N ARG A 214 -4.07 -2.51 20.91
CA ARG A 214 -4.65 -1.26 21.40
C ARG A 214 -6.17 -1.34 21.32
N ASN A 215 -6.70 -1.85 20.21
CA ASN A 215 -8.14 -2.02 20.03
C ASN A 215 -8.69 -3.06 21.00
N ALA A 216 -7.99 -4.18 21.22
CA ALA A 216 -8.39 -5.20 22.20
C ALA A 216 -8.54 -4.60 23.61
N LEU A 217 -7.56 -3.80 24.05
CA LEU A 217 -7.59 -3.16 25.38
C LEU A 217 -8.65 -2.05 25.46
N ASN A 218 -8.86 -1.27 24.41
CA ASN A 218 -9.89 -0.24 24.38
C ASN A 218 -11.30 -0.85 24.42
N ALA A 219 -11.54 -1.95 23.70
CA ALA A 219 -12.83 -2.66 23.72
C ALA A 219 -13.09 -3.27 25.11
N LEU A 220 -12.07 -3.85 25.75
CA LEU A 220 -12.16 -4.35 27.11
C LEU A 220 -12.43 -3.21 28.12
N GLU A 221 -11.71 -2.10 28.01
CA GLU A 221 -11.91 -0.92 28.86
C GLU A 221 -13.34 -0.39 28.74
N LEU A 222 -13.84 -0.23 27.51
CA LEU A 222 -15.22 0.23 27.31
C LEU A 222 -16.21 -0.74 27.94
N ALA A 223 -16.06 -2.06 27.74
CA ALA A 223 -16.92 -3.07 28.34
C ALA A 223 -16.93 -3.02 29.87
N VAL A 224 -15.76 -2.85 30.49
CA VAL A 224 -15.63 -2.83 31.95
C VAL A 224 -16.12 -1.52 32.56
N GLU A 225 -15.88 -0.38 31.91
CA GLU A 225 -16.30 0.93 32.45
C GLU A 225 -17.77 1.27 32.15
N SER A 226 -18.37 0.74 31.07
CA SER A 226 -19.78 0.98 30.75
C SER A 226 -20.74 0.04 31.50
N THR A 227 -20.23 -1.06 32.06
CA THR A 227 -21.06 -2.08 32.73
C THR A 227 -21.09 -1.85 34.22
N SER A 228 -22.29 -1.61 34.77
CA SER A 228 -22.48 -1.49 36.21
C SER A 228 -22.31 -2.85 36.91
N PRO A 229 -21.74 -2.89 38.13
CA PRO A 229 -21.69 -4.12 38.91
C PRO A 229 -23.09 -4.70 39.15
N GLY A 230 -23.21 -6.02 39.01
CA GLY A 230 -24.42 -6.76 39.33
C GLY A 230 -24.70 -6.81 40.85
N VAL A 231 -25.77 -7.52 41.21
CA VAL A 231 -26.21 -7.67 42.62
C VAL A 231 -25.14 -8.38 43.48
N ASP A 232 -24.29 -9.19 42.86
CA ASP A 232 -23.17 -9.89 43.49
C ASP A 232 -21.87 -9.07 43.57
N GLY A 233 -21.93 -7.79 43.19
CA GLY A 233 -20.81 -6.86 43.13
C GLY A 233 -19.79 -7.16 42.04
N ALA A 234 -20.08 -8.09 41.12
CA ALA A 234 -19.23 -8.41 39.99
C ALA A 234 -19.68 -7.68 38.72
N ILE A 235 -18.73 -7.31 37.87
CA ILE A 235 -18.99 -6.77 36.54
C ILE A 235 -19.01 -7.95 35.57
N HIS A 236 -20.20 -8.29 35.06
CA HIS A 236 -20.38 -9.42 34.15
C HIS A 236 -20.31 -8.94 32.71
N ILE A 237 -19.24 -9.33 32.01
CA ILE A 237 -19.04 -9.00 30.59
C ILE A 237 -19.56 -10.18 29.77
N THR A 238 -20.84 -10.10 29.41
CA THR A 238 -21.53 -11.06 28.54
C THR A 238 -21.24 -10.78 27.06
N LEU A 239 -21.67 -11.68 26.17
CA LEU A 239 -21.54 -11.48 24.73
C LEU A 239 -22.21 -10.19 24.25
N ASP A 240 -23.42 -9.90 24.75
CA ASP A 240 -24.17 -8.68 24.38
C ASP A 240 -23.40 -7.41 24.77
N VAL A 241 -22.84 -7.38 26.00
CA VAL A 241 -22.01 -6.27 26.46
C VAL A 241 -20.78 -6.12 25.57
N ALA A 242 -20.09 -7.22 25.24
CA ALA A 242 -18.92 -7.16 24.36
C ALA A 242 -19.28 -6.62 22.96
N GLN A 243 -20.43 -7.02 22.41
CA GLN A 243 -20.91 -6.54 21.12
C GLN A 243 -21.25 -5.04 21.14
N GLU A 244 -21.86 -4.55 22.22
CA GLU A 244 -22.17 -3.11 22.40
C GLU A 244 -20.92 -2.26 22.66
N SER A 245 -19.91 -2.84 23.31
CA SER A 245 -18.62 -2.20 23.62
C SER A 245 -17.73 -2.04 22.38
N ILE A 246 -18.17 -2.54 21.24
CA ILE A 246 -17.52 -2.37 19.97
C ILE A 246 -18.45 -1.51 19.11
N GLN A 247 -18.14 -0.22 18.98
CA GLN A 247 -18.76 0.57 17.92
C GLN A 247 -18.50 -0.13 16.57
N ARG A 248 -19.58 -0.41 15.82
CA ARG A 248 -19.52 -1.06 14.50
C ARG A 248 -18.47 -0.39 13.60
N ARG A 249 -17.31 -1.07 13.51
CA ARG A 249 -16.33 -1.11 12.41
C ARG A 249 -15.82 0.23 11.86
N ALA A 250 -14.56 0.52 12.19
CA ALA A 250 -13.55 0.67 11.13
C ALA A 250 -13.02 -0.74 10.84
N VAL A 251 -13.52 -1.38 9.77
CA VAL A 251 -12.84 -2.58 9.25
C VAL A 251 -11.40 -2.18 8.98
N LEU A 252 -10.45 -2.99 9.44
CA LEU A 252 -9.03 -2.89 9.14
C LEU A 252 -8.82 -2.84 7.63
N TYR A 253 -8.91 -1.63 7.10
CA TYR A 253 -8.33 -1.19 5.86
C TYR A 253 -7.11 -0.41 6.28
N ASP A 254 -5.99 -1.10 6.33
CA ASP A 254 -4.73 -0.40 6.29
C ASP A 254 -4.63 0.17 4.86
N LYS A 255 -4.89 1.46 4.70
CA LYS A 255 -4.77 2.17 3.41
C LYS A 255 -3.38 1.98 2.78
N ASP A 256 -2.40 1.58 3.59
CA ASP A 256 -0.99 1.50 3.22
C ASP A 256 -0.37 0.10 3.42
N GLY A 257 -1.21 -0.93 3.67
CA GLY A 257 -0.79 -2.31 3.96
C GLY A 257 -1.04 -3.33 2.82
N ASP A 258 -0.47 -4.53 2.95
CA ASP A 258 -0.64 -5.65 1.99
C ASP A 258 -2.13 -5.98 1.73
N ALA A 259 -3.00 -5.78 2.72
CA ALA A 259 -4.44 -6.02 2.61
C ALA A 259 -5.15 -5.08 1.61
N HIS A 260 -4.68 -3.85 1.44
CA HIS A 260 -5.15 -2.91 0.42
C HIS A 260 -4.81 -3.43 -0.98
N TYR A 261 -3.54 -3.78 -1.20
CA TYR A 261 -3.06 -4.32 -2.47
C TYR A 261 -3.70 -5.66 -2.83
N ASP A 262 -3.90 -6.55 -1.85
CA ASP A 262 -4.56 -7.83 -2.04
C ASP A 262 -6.04 -7.65 -2.38
N THR A 263 -6.73 -6.71 -1.74
CA THR A 263 -8.17 -6.49 -1.99
C THR A 263 -8.39 -5.85 -3.37
N ILE A 264 -7.61 -4.84 -3.76
CA ILE A 264 -7.72 -4.27 -5.12
C ILE A 264 -7.27 -5.27 -6.19
N SER A 265 -6.28 -6.12 -5.89
CA SER A 265 -5.85 -7.21 -6.76
C SER A 265 -6.97 -8.23 -6.95
N ALA A 266 -7.66 -8.63 -5.88
CA ALA A 266 -8.83 -9.50 -5.94
C ALA A 266 -9.96 -8.87 -6.74
N PHE A 267 -10.27 -7.59 -6.50
CA PHE A 267 -11.26 -6.84 -7.26
C PHE A 267 -10.98 -6.85 -8.77
N ILE A 268 -9.77 -6.47 -9.17
CA ILE A 268 -9.39 -6.43 -10.59
C ILE A 268 -9.36 -7.83 -11.22
N LYS A 269 -8.94 -8.85 -10.48
CA LYS A 269 -9.01 -10.24 -10.94
C LYS A 269 -10.45 -10.73 -11.11
N SER A 270 -11.38 -10.32 -10.24
CA SER A 270 -12.81 -10.64 -10.38
C SER A 270 -13.42 -9.98 -11.60
N VAL A 271 -13.11 -8.69 -11.85
CA VAL A 271 -13.58 -7.99 -13.06
C VAL A 271 -13.00 -8.65 -14.32
N ARG A 272 -11.69 -8.94 -14.33
CA ARG A 272 -11.00 -9.64 -15.43
C ARG A 272 -11.55 -11.05 -15.66
N GLY A 273 -11.86 -11.76 -14.58
CA GLY A 273 -12.43 -13.11 -14.57
C GLY A 273 -13.93 -13.17 -14.86
N SER A 274 -14.56 -12.02 -15.13
CA SER A 274 -15.99 -11.91 -15.43
C SER A 274 -16.92 -12.42 -14.32
N ASP A 275 -16.53 -12.21 -13.05
CA ASP A 275 -17.34 -12.54 -11.87
C ASP A 275 -17.91 -11.24 -11.24
N PRO A 276 -19.17 -10.87 -11.58
CA PRO A 276 -19.76 -9.62 -11.11
C PRO A 276 -20.04 -9.64 -9.61
N ASP A 277 -20.39 -10.79 -9.04
CA ASP A 277 -20.71 -10.93 -7.62
C ASP A 277 -19.45 -10.74 -6.76
N ALA A 278 -18.35 -11.39 -7.14
CA ALA A 278 -17.07 -11.20 -6.47
C ALA A 278 -16.55 -9.76 -6.65
N ALA A 279 -16.69 -9.18 -7.85
CA ALA A 279 -16.30 -7.79 -8.10
C ALA A 279 -17.07 -6.82 -7.19
N LEU A 280 -18.38 -6.96 -7.07
CA LEU A 280 -19.20 -6.16 -6.16
C LEU A 280 -18.82 -6.37 -4.69
N TYR A 281 -18.55 -7.61 -4.27
CA TYR A 281 -18.12 -7.89 -2.91
C TYR A 281 -16.81 -7.18 -2.56
N TRP A 282 -15.79 -7.29 -3.43
CA TRP A 282 -14.52 -6.62 -3.20
C TRP A 282 -14.66 -5.10 -3.27
N LEU A 283 -15.45 -4.56 -4.20
CA LEU A 283 -15.76 -3.14 -4.26
C LEU A 283 -16.40 -2.64 -2.96
N ALA A 284 -17.45 -3.32 -2.49
CA ALA A 284 -18.15 -2.99 -1.26
C ALA A 284 -17.20 -3.06 -0.06
N LYS A 285 -16.35 -4.09 0.02
CA LYS A 285 -15.32 -4.21 1.06
C LYS A 285 -14.37 -3.01 1.04
N MET A 286 -13.86 -2.61 -0.12
CA MET A 286 -12.94 -1.46 -0.22
C MET A 286 -13.62 -0.15 0.20
N LEU A 287 -14.83 0.12 -0.32
CA LEU A 287 -15.57 1.35 0.01
C LEU A 287 -15.97 1.41 1.49
N TYR A 288 -16.46 0.30 2.03
CA TYR A 288 -16.83 0.18 3.44
C TYR A 288 -15.63 0.44 4.37
N ALA A 289 -14.46 0.02 3.91
CA ALA A 289 -13.22 0.11 4.66
C ALA A 289 -12.49 1.47 4.39
N GLY A 290 -13.11 2.36 3.62
CA GLY A 290 -12.68 3.76 3.46
C GLY A 290 -11.63 3.99 2.38
N GLU A 291 -11.42 3.03 1.47
CA GLU A 291 -10.60 3.19 0.26
C GLU A 291 -10.94 4.49 -0.49
N ASP A 292 -9.94 5.14 -1.07
CA ASP A 292 -10.20 6.28 -1.96
C ASP A 292 -10.89 5.78 -3.25
N PRO A 293 -12.15 6.18 -3.54
CA PRO A 293 -12.83 5.71 -4.74
C PRO A 293 -12.12 6.12 -6.04
N ARG A 294 -11.33 7.21 -6.01
CA ARG A 294 -10.50 7.59 -7.17
C ARG A 294 -9.43 6.57 -7.48
N PHE A 295 -8.90 5.88 -6.47
CA PHE A 295 -7.96 4.77 -6.68
C PHE A 295 -8.64 3.60 -7.40
N ILE A 296 -9.84 3.21 -6.96
CA ILE A 296 -10.64 2.15 -7.60
C ILE A 296 -10.94 2.50 -9.06
N LEU A 297 -11.41 3.73 -9.32
CA LEU A 297 -11.72 4.23 -10.66
C LEU A 297 -10.50 4.25 -11.58
N ARG A 298 -9.33 4.68 -11.09
CA ARG A 298 -8.07 4.59 -11.86
C ARG A 298 -7.77 3.15 -12.28
N ARG A 299 -8.00 2.19 -11.39
CA ARG A 299 -7.77 0.76 -11.68
C ARG A 299 -8.78 0.21 -12.70
N LEU A 300 -10.04 0.64 -12.65
CA LEU A 300 -11.04 0.31 -13.66
C LEU A 300 -10.68 0.88 -15.04
N ILE A 301 -10.21 2.12 -15.11
CA ILE A 301 -9.78 2.74 -16.38
C ILE A 301 -8.61 1.97 -17.01
N ILE A 302 -7.62 1.58 -16.21
CA ILE A 302 -6.49 0.76 -16.68
C ILE A 302 -6.99 -0.59 -17.19
N LEU A 303 -7.82 -1.29 -16.42
CA LEU A 303 -8.41 -2.58 -16.79
C LEU A 303 -9.25 -2.47 -18.08
N ALA A 304 -9.97 -1.37 -18.28
CA ALA A 304 -10.75 -1.13 -19.50
C ALA A 304 -9.87 -1.12 -20.76
N GLY A 305 -8.65 -0.61 -20.68
CA GLY A 305 -7.69 -0.66 -21.79
C GLY A 305 -6.90 -1.96 -21.89
N GLU A 306 -6.63 -2.61 -20.77
CA GLU A 306 -5.72 -3.76 -20.68
C GLU A 306 -6.43 -5.11 -20.88
N ASP A 307 -7.57 -5.33 -20.22
CA ASP A 307 -8.25 -6.64 -20.17
C ASP A 307 -9.58 -6.66 -20.95
N ILE A 308 -10.21 -5.49 -21.16
CA ILE A 308 -11.41 -5.35 -22.00
C ILE A 308 -11.00 -4.96 -23.42
N GLY A 309 -10.16 -3.92 -23.52
CA GLY A 309 -9.49 -3.51 -24.73
C GLY A 309 -10.46 -3.21 -25.87
N LEU A 310 -10.13 -3.71 -27.06
CA LEU A 310 -10.93 -3.50 -28.25
C LEU A 310 -12.11 -4.46 -28.39
N ALA A 311 -12.29 -5.43 -27.49
CA ALA A 311 -13.47 -6.29 -27.51
C ALA A 311 -14.74 -5.51 -27.11
N GLU A 312 -14.62 -4.53 -26.21
CA GLU A 312 -15.68 -3.57 -25.91
C GLU A 312 -15.08 -2.15 -25.74
N PRO A 313 -14.94 -1.40 -26.84
CA PRO A 313 -14.32 -0.07 -26.81
C PRO A 313 -15.06 0.94 -25.91
N MET A 314 -16.35 0.75 -25.63
CA MET A 314 -17.07 1.63 -24.72
C MET A 314 -16.62 1.49 -23.26
N GLY A 315 -15.90 0.42 -22.90
CA GLY A 315 -15.42 0.20 -21.54
C GLY A 315 -14.60 1.37 -20.99
N ILE A 316 -13.67 1.91 -21.78
CA ILE A 316 -12.85 3.04 -21.33
C ILE A 316 -13.67 4.32 -21.16
N VAL A 317 -14.69 4.51 -22.00
CA VAL A 317 -15.60 5.67 -21.93
C VAL A 317 -16.47 5.57 -20.68
N VAL A 318 -17.05 4.40 -20.41
CA VAL A 318 -17.87 4.15 -19.22
C VAL A 318 -17.05 4.35 -17.95
N ALA A 319 -15.84 3.77 -17.87
CA ALA A 319 -14.96 3.92 -16.71
C ALA A 319 -14.54 5.37 -16.46
N THR A 320 -14.20 6.10 -17.53
CA THR A 320 -13.80 7.52 -17.43
C THR A 320 -14.99 8.40 -17.05
N SER A 321 -16.17 8.14 -17.62
CA SER A 321 -17.40 8.86 -17.30
C SER A 321 -17.82 8.62 -15.85
N ALA A 322 -17.67 7.40 -15.35
CA ALA A 322 -17.89 7.08 -13.94
C ALA A 322 -16.94 7.85 -13.02
N ALA A 323 -15.67 7.99 -13.41
CA ALA A 323 -14.71 8.77 -12.65
C ALA A 323 -15.08 10.26 -12.57
N GLN A 324 -15.47 10.84 -13.71
CA GLN A 324 -15.95 12.22 -13.77
C GLN A 324 -17.24 12.39 -12.95
N ALA A 325 -18.22 11.51 -13.13
CA ALA A 325 -19.47 11.55 -12.38
C ALA A 325 -19.22 11.47 -10.87
N TYR A 326 -18.30 10.59 -10.43
CA TYR A 326 -17.87 10.53 -9.04
C TYR A 326 -17.25 11.84 -8.54
N ASP A 327 -16.38 12.49 -9.34
CA ASP A 327 -15.77 13.77 -8.96
C ASP A 327 -16.82 14.89 -8.77
N TYR A 328 -17.93 14.85 -9.52
CA TYR A 328 -19.02 15.81 -9.36
C TYR A 328 -19.97 15.49 -8.20
N ILE A 329 -20.24 14.20 -7.94
CA ILE A 329 -21.26 13.76 -6.98
C ILE A 329 -20.69 13.54 -5.58
N GLY A 330 -19.53 12.86 -5.48
CA GLY A 330 -18.98 12.39 -4.20
C GLY A 330 -19.81 11.29 -3.53
N LEU A 331 -19.32 10.72 -2.42
CA LEU A 331 -20.11 9.76 -1.64
C LEU A 331 -21.20 10.47 -0.81
N PRO A 332 -22.36 9.82 -0.53
CA PRO A 332 -22.65 8.40 -0.78
C PRO A 332 -23.14 8.06 -2.20
N GLU A 333 -23.81 8.96 -2.93
CA GLU A 333 -24.44 8.66 -4.22
C GLU A 333 -23.44 8.37 -5.36
N GLY A 334 -22.21 8.88 -5.24
CA GLY A 334 -21.11 8.59 -6.17
C GLY A 334 -20.69 7.12 -6.20
N VAL A 335 -21.25 6.26 -5.33
CA VAL A 335 -21.11 4.81 -5.44
C VAL A 335 -21.76 4.25 -6.71
N TYR A 336 -22.87 4.81 -7.17
CA TYR A 336 -23.64 4.26 -8.30
C TYR A 336 -22.87 4.28 -9.62
N PRO A 337 -22.22 5.40 -10.03
CA PRO A 337 -21.38 5.39 -11.22
C PRO A 337 -20.23 4.37 -11.15
N ILE A 338 -19.63 4.16 -9.97
CA ILE A 338 -18.54 3.19 -9.79
C ILE A 338 -19.06 1.76 -9.96
N VAL A 339 -20.22 1.45 -9.37
CA VAL A 339 -20.89 0.16 -9.48
C VAL A 339 -21.30 -0.11 -10.92
N GLU A 340 -21.86 0.87 -11.61
CA GLU A 340 -22.25 0.76 -13.03
C GLU A 340 -21.04 0.43 -13.91
N ALA A 341 -19.93 1.17 -13.76
CA ALA A 341 -18.71 0.89 -14.51
C ALA A 341 -18.13 -0.49 -14.18
N THR A 342 -18.17 -0.90 -12.91
CA THR A 342 -17.69 -2.21 -12.47
C THR A 342 -18.50 -3.32 -13.14
N LEU A 343 -19.82 -3.24 -13.11
CA LEU A 343 -20.70 -4.25 -13.69
C LEU A 343 -20.56 -4.29 -15.22
N PHE A 344 -20.49 -3.12 -15.86
CA PHE A 344 -20.25 -3.01 -17.30
C PHE A 344 -18.96 -3.73 -17.70
N LEU A 345 -17.82 -3.39 -17.07
CA LEU A 345 -16.53 -3.98 -17.40
C LEU A 345 -16.46 -5.47 -17.05
N THR A 346 -17.08 -5.89 -15.95
CA THR A 346 -17.08 -7.30 -15.55
C THR A 346 -17.85 -8.16 -16.53
N THR A 347 -18.97 -7.66 -17.06
CA THR A 347 -19.82 -8.39 -18.03
C THR A 347 -19.41 -8.20 -19.49
N ALA A 348 -18.51 -7.26 -19.78
CA ALA A 348 -18.02 -7.02 -21.13
C ALA A 348 -17.17 -8.19 -21.68
N PRO A 349 -17.16 -8.41 -23.00
CA PRO A 349 -16.22 -9.33 -23.64
C PRO A 349 -14.77 -8.90 -23.36
N LYS A 350 -13.88 -9.88 -23.13
CA LYS A 350 -12.50 -9.65 -22.71
C LYS A 350 -11.54 -9.75 -23.89
N SER A 351 -10.60 -8.82 -23.99
CA SER A 351 -9.47 -8.91 -24.90
C SER A 351 -8.28 -8.10 -24.39
N ASN A 352 -7.12 -8.75 -24.38
CA ASN A 352 -5.82 -8.15 -24.07
C ASN A 352 -4.99 -7.85 -25.32
N SER A 353 -5.63 -7.81 -26.50
CA SER A 353 -4.96 -7.64 -27.80
C SER A 353 -4.19 -6.30 -27.93
N ALA A 354 -4.59 -5.28 -27.15
CA ALA A 354 -3.87 -4.01 -27.03
C ALA A 354 -2.44 -4.18 -26.48
N GLY A 355 -2.18 -5.29 -25.76
CA GLY A 355 -0.85 -5.72 -25.35
C GLY A 355 0.13 -5.95 -26.50
N ALA A 356 -0.33 -5.99 -27.76
CA ALA A 356 0.51 -6.01 -28.95
C ALA A 356 1.55 -4.88 -29.00
N TYR A 357 1.32 -3.77 -28.29
CA TYR A 357 2.33 -2.72 -28.09
C TYR A 357 3.64 -3.27 -27.51
N PHE A 358 3.57 -4.15 -26.50
CA PHE A 358 4.76 -4.72 -25.86
C PHE A 358 5.53 -5.64 -26.80
N LYS A 359 4.85 -6.32 -27.73
CA LYS A 359 5.51 -7.10 -28.80
C LYS A 359 6.32 -6.21 -29.74
N ALA A 360 5.76 -5.07 -30.12
CA ALA A 360 6.45 -4.09 -30.95
C ALA A 360 7.66 -3.49 -30.23
N MET A 361 7.54 -3.22 -28.92
CA MET A 361 8.67 -2.77 -28.10
C MET A 361 9.78 -3.81 -28.01
N GLN A 362 9.45 -5.08 -27.76
CA GLN A 362 10.47 -6.14 -27.70
C GLN A 362 11.21 -6.26 -29.04
N LYS A 363 10.48 -6.24 -30.16
CA LYS A 363 11.10 -6.29 -31.49
C LYS A 363 12.00 -5.09 -31.76
N LEU A 364 11.64 -3.91 -31.25
CA LEU A 364 12.48 -2.71 -31.33
C LEU A 364 13.77 -2.85 -30.52
N GLU A 365 13.72 -3.47 -29.34
CA GLU A 365 14.90 -3.77 -28.52
C GLU A 365 15.84 -4.78 -29.22
N GLU A 366 15.29 -5.77 -29.92
CA GLU A 366 16.04 -6.81 -30.64
C GLU A 366 16.70 -6.29 -31.94
N GLU A 367 15.97 -5.50 -32.73
CA GLU A 367 16.41 -5.06 -34.07
C GLU A 367 17.19 -3.73 -34.04
N GLY A 368 17.13 -2.99 -32.92
CA GLY A 368 17.69 -1.64 -32.78
C GLY A 368 16.87 -0.56 -33.49
N GLN A 369 17.42 0.67 -33.55
CA GLN A 369 16.73 1.80 -34.18
C GLN A 369 16.68 1.65 -35.71
N VAL A 370 15.52 1.27 -36.24
CA VAL A 370 15.26 1.24 -37.68
C VAL A 370 14.70 2.60 -38.14
N SER A 371 15.25 3.14 -39.23
CA SER A 371 14.78 4.42 -39.78
C SER A 371 13.38 4.30 -40.40
N VAL A 372 12.62 5.38 -40.27
CA VAL A 372 11.28 5.52 -40.90
C VAL A 372 11.43 5.44 -42.43
N PRO A 373 10.53 4.76 -43.16
CA PRO A 373 10.53 4.81 -44.63
C PRO A 373 10.46 6.26 -45.15
N ARG A 374 11.23 6.61 -46.18
CA ARG A 374 11.37 7.99 -46.67
C ARG A 374 10.03 8.65 -47.05
N HIS A 375 9.14 7.90 -47.68
CA HIS A 375 7.80 8.36 -48.08
C HIS A 375 6.85 8.58 -46.89
N LEU A 376 7.22 8.18 -45.67
CA LEU A 376 6.47 8.45 -44.44
C LEU A 376 7.12 9.54 -43.55
N MET A 377 8.31 10.01 -43.90
CA MET A 377 8.98 11.08 -43.16
C MET A 377 8.26 12.43 -43.34
N ASP A 378 8.40 13.33 -42.37
CA ASP A 378 7.81 14.67 -42.43
C ASP A 378 8.33 15.45 -43.64
N GLY A 379 7.42 15.79 -44.56
CA GLY A 379 7.70 16.58 -45.75
C GLY A 379 7.79 18.09 -45.50
N ASN A 380 7.37 18.59 -44.32
CA ASN A 380 7.32 20.04 -44.08
C ASN A 380 8.66 20.64 -43.63
N ARG A 381 9.57 19.84 -43.05
CA ARG A 381 10.84 20.35 -42.50
C ARG A 381 12.02 20.29 -43.48
N ASP A 382 12.08 19.31 -44.40
CA ASP A 382 13.26 19.06 -45.24
C ASP A 382 12.95 18.46 -46.65
N ALA A 383 11.80 18.79 -47.27
CA ALA A 383 11.36 18.17 -48.53
C ALA A 383 12.29 18.38 -49.75
N GLU A 384 12.90 19.57 -49.89
CA GLU A 384 13.69 19.90 -51.08
C GLU A 384 15.10 19.30 -51.07
N ALA A 385 15.74 19.14 -49.89
CA ALA A 385 17.13 18.70 -49.79
C ALA A 385 17.32 17.19 -49.62
N MET A 386 16.38 16.46 -48.97
CA MET A 386 16.55 15.03 -48.64
C MET A 386 15.46 14.11 -49.22
N GLY A 387 14.45 14.67 -49.90
CA GLY A 387 13.36 13.89 -50.50
C GLY A 387 12.46 13.18 -49.48
N HIS A 388 12.34 13.73 -48.27
CA HIS A 388 11.41 13.26 -47.25
C HIS A 388 9.96 13.48 -47.70
N GLY A 389 9.09 12.50 -47.45
CA GLY A 389 7.67 12.56 -47.81
C GLY A 389 7.38 12.51 -49.32
N LYS A 390 8.43 12.46 -50.17
CA LYS A 390 8.25 12.21 -51.60
C LYS A 390 7.67 10.79 -51.78
N ASP A 391 6.69 10.68 -52.67
CA ASP A 391 5.97 9.44 -52.99
C ASP A 391 5.02 8.92 -51.89
N TYR A 392 4.68 9.74 -50.88
CA TYR A 392 3.59 9.40 -49.97
C TYR A 392 2.26 9.30 -50.74
N VAL A 393 1.58 8.16 -50.60
CA VAL A 393 0.25 7.97 -51.20
C VAL A 393 -0.81 8.16 -50.13
N TYR A 394 -1.66 9.17 -50.29
CA TYR A 394 -2.67 9.53 -49.31
C TYR A 394 -3.89 8.58 -49.37
N PRO A 395 -4.17 7.77 -48.34
CA PRO A 395 -5.18 6.71 -48.44
C PRO A 395 -6.60 7.20 -48.74
N HIS A 396 -6.97 8.43 -48.35
CA HIS A 396 -8.32 8.95 -48.55
C HIS A 396 -8.68 9.23 -50.01
N GLU A 397 -7.69 9.36 -50.90
CA GLU A 397 -7.90 9.52 -52.35
C GLU A 397 -8.19 8.20 -53.07
N HIS A 398 -8.06 7.07 -52.37
CA HIS A 398 -8.31 5.74 -52.91
C HIS A 398 -9.65 5.17 -52.42
N GLU A 399 -10.21 4.26 -53.22
CA GLU A 399 -11.47 3.58 -52.90
C GLU A 399 -11.39 2.88 -51.54
N GLY A 400 -12.45 3.02 -50.73
CA GLY A 400 -12.49 2.47 -49.38
C GLY A 400 -11.54 3.13 -48.39
N HIS A 401 -10.92 4.26 -48.76
CA HIS A 401 -9.93 5.00 -47.97
C HIS A 401 -8.72 4.13 -47.55
N PHE A 402 -8.30 3.21 -48.43
CA PHE A 402 -7.23 2.27 -48.16
C PHE A 402 -6.30 2.12 -49.38
N ILE A 403 -4.99 2.08 -49.12
CA ILE A 403 -3.96 1.75 -50.11
C ILE A 403 -2.98 0.72 -49.52
N PRO A 404 -2.69 -0.39 -50.23
CA PRO A 404 -1.73 -1.40 -49.79
C PRO A 404 -0.28 -0.93 -50.04
N GLN A 405 0.15 0.11 -49.31
CA GLN A 405 1.52 0.63 -49.35
C GLN A 405 2.38 0.10 -48.19
N GLN A 406 3.68 0.34 -48.27
CA GLN A 406 4.63 0.00 -47.21
C GLN A 406 4.49 0.99 -46.05
N TYR A 407 4.16 0.49 -44.85
CA TYR A 407 4.15 1.30 -43.62
C TYR A 407 5.29 0.97 -42.65
N LEU A 408 5.63 -0.32 -42.52
CA LEU A 408 6.79 -0.75 -41.75
C LEU A 408 8.09 -0.62 -42.55
N PRO A 409 9.26 -0.47 -41.91
CA PRO A 409 10.55 -0.59 -42.57
C PRO A 409 10.70 -1.91 -43.33
N LYS A 410 11.51 -1.93 -44.39
CA LYS A 410 11.65 -3.10 -45.29
C LYS A 410 11.98 -4.40 -44.55
N ARG A 411 12.77 -4.31 -43.47
CA ARG A 411 13.18 -5.47 -42.65
C ARG A 411 12.04 -6.09 -41.84
N LEU A 412 10.98 -5.31 -41.55
CA LEU A 412 9.82 -5.73 -40.76
C LEU A 412 8.59 -6.00 -41.64
N LEU A 413 8.75 -5.98 -42.97
CA LEU A 413 7.65 -6.33 -43.87
C LEU A 413 7.26 -7.79 -43.68
N GLY A 414 5.97 -8.02 -43.42
CA GLY A 414 5.43 -9.34 -43.10
C GLY A 414 5.43 -9.69 -41.61
N THR A 415 5.93 -8.80 -40.74
CA THR A 415 5.83 -8.95 -39.28
C THR A 415 4.49 -8.40 -38.76
N TYR A 416 3.79 -9.17 -37.94
CA TYR A 416 2.48 -8.81 -37.37
C TYR A 416 2.51 -8.85 -35.84
N PHE A 417 2.23 -7.70 -35.21
CA PHE A 417 2.15 -7.56 -33.75
C PHE A 417 0.73 -7.75 -33.21
N TYR A 418 -0.24 -7.08 -33.84
CA TYR A 418 -1.63 -7.08 -33.40
C TYR A 418 -2.39 -8.27 -33.97
N LYS A 419 -3.01 -9.06 -33.09
CA LYS A 419 -3.94 -10.13 -33.45
C LYS A 419 -5.26 -9.85 -32.73
N PRO A 420 -6.31 -9.45 -33.44
CA PRO A 420 -7.63 -9.27 -32.84
C PRO A 420 -8.09 -10.59 -32.21
N SER A 421 -8.78 -10.51 -31.07
CA SER A 421 -9.49 -11.66 -30.51
C SER A 421 -10.76 -11.97 -31.31
N GLU A 422 -11.39 -13.08 -30.99
CA GLU A 422 -12.72 -13.45 -31.52
C GLU A 422 -13.86 -12.86 -30.69
N GLN A 423 -13.55 -11.97 -29.73
CA GLN A 423 -14.49 -11.45 -28.75
C GLN A 423 -15.04 -10.08 -29.16
N GLY A 424 -16.35 -9.88 -28.96
CA GLY A 424 -17.03 -8.59 -29.08
C GLY A 424 -16.77 -7.87 -30.41
N TYR A 425 -16.37 -6.60 -30.34
CA TYR A 425 -16.11 -5.76 -31.51
C TYR A 425 -14.93 -6.28 -32.36
N GLU A 426 -13.96 -6.98 -31.77
CA GLU A 426 -12.76 -7.43 -32.50
C GLU A 426 -13.05 -8.49 -33.56
N THR A 427 -14.13 -9.26 -33.45
CA THR A 427 -14.56 -10.21 -34.49
C THR A 427 -14.76 -9.50 -35.83
N GLN A 428 -15.31 -8.28 -35.81
CA GLN A 428 -15.51 -7.47 -37.02
C GLN A 428 -14.18 -6.86 -37.52
N VAL A 429 -13.28 -6.54 -36.60
CA VAL A 429 -11.95 -6.01 -36.92
C VAL A 429 -11.09 -7.08 -37.60
N ALA A 430 -11.16 -8.34 -37.15
CA ALA A 430 -10.37 -9.44 -37.69
C ALA A 430 -10.55 -9.62 -39.20
N ALA A 431 -11.79 -9.67 -39.69
CA ALA A 431 -12.07 -9.85 -41.11
C ALA A 431 -11.52 -8.70 -41.98
N ARG A 432 -11.75 -7.45 -41.55
CA ARG A 432 -11.28 -6.25 -42.24
C ARG A 432 -9.76 -6.15 -42.24
N LEU A 433 -9.12 -6.46 -41.11
CA LEU A 433 -7.68 -6.43 -40.97
C LEU A 433 -7.00 -7.46 -41.87
N GLU A 434 -7.55 -8.66 -41.99
CA GLU A 434 -6.99 -9.71 -42.85
C GLU A 434 -7.10 -9.36 -44.34
N MET A 435 -8.23 -8.76 -44.75
CA MET A 435 -8.38 -8.22 -46.11
C MET A 435 -7.29 -7.19 -46.45
N TRP A 436 -7.01 -6.25 -45.53
CA TRP A 436 -5.95 -5.26 -45.71
C TRP A 436 -4.55 -5.87 -45.75
N ARG A 437 -4.28 -6.84 -44.87
CA ARG A 437 -2.99 -7.56 -44.84
C ARG A 437 -2.76 -8.34 -46.13
N GLU A 438 -3.77 -9.01 -46.66
CA GLU A 438 -3.66 -9.75 -47.91
C GLU A 438 -3.40 -8.84 -49.10
N ALA A 439 -4.11 -7.71 -49.18
CA ALA A 439 -3.86 -6.69 -50.21
C ALA A 439 -2.42 -6.15 -50.13
N GLN A 440 -1.93 -5.87 -48.91
CA GLN A 440 -0.56 -5.41 -48.69
C GLN A 440 0.48 -6.48 -49.06
N ARG A 441 0.24 -7.76 -48.72
CA ARG A 441 1.13 -8.86 -49.08
C ARG A 441 1.27 -9.00 -50.60
N LYS A 442 0.16 -8.93 -51.33
CA LYS A 442 0.16 -8.98 -52.80
C LYS A 442 0.89 -7.78 -53.41
N ALA A 443 0.58 -6.56 -52.95
CA ALA A 443 1.16 -5.34 -53.50
C ALA A 443 2.68 -5.23 -53.25
N LEU A 444 3.16 -5.71 -52.10
CA LEU A 444 4.56 -5.60 -51.69
C LEU A 444 5.38 -6.89 -51.92
N GLY A 445 4.79 -7.93 -52.49
CA GLY A 445 5.46 -9.21 -52.74
C GLY A 445 5.94 -9.92 -51.48
N ILE A 446 5.20 -9.80 -50.37
CA ILE A 446 5.57 -10.39 -49.08
C ILE A 446 5.31 -11.90 -49.11
N THR A 447 6.37 -12.70 -49.11
CA THR A 447 6.29 -14.17 -49.16
C THR A 447 6.47 -14.84 -47.81
N LYS A 448 7.06 -14.15 -46.83
CA LYS A 448 7.25 -14.63 -45.46
C LYS A 448 6.37 -13.85 -44.50
N GLN A 449 5.76 -14.57 -43.57
CA GLN A 449 4.93 -13.99 -42.52
C GLN A 449 5.53 -14.36 -41.17
N GLU A 450 5.64 -13.38 -40.30
CA GLU A 450 6.13 -13.53 -38.93
C GLU A 450 5.07 -12.99 -37.98
N HIS A 451 4.43 -13.88 -37.22
CA HIS A 451 3.56 -13.47 -36.12
C HIS A 451 4.38 -13.43 -34.84
N VAL A 452 4.55 -12.24 -34.26
CA VAL A 452 5.32 -12.10 -33.03
C VAL A 452 4.56 -12.80 -31.90
N PRO A 453 5.20 -13.74 -31.17
CA PRO A 453 4.54 -14.53 -30.14
C PRO A 453 3.98 -13.65 -29.03
N ASP A 454 2.99 -14.18 -28.31
CA ASP A 454 2.48 -13.54 -27.10
C ASP A 454 3.55 -13.52 -26.01
N LEU A 455 3.65 -12.40 -25.31
CA LEU A 455 4.56 -12.25 -24.19
C LEU A 455 3.90 -12.77 -22.92
N SER A 456 4.70 -13.38 -22.04
CA SER A 456 4.23 -13.72 -20.70
C SER A 456 3.88 -12.46 -19.90
N GLU A 457 2.95 -12.59 -18.97
CA GLU A 457 2.57 -11.48 -18.09
C GLU A 457 3.77 -10.97 -17.28
N GLU A 458 4.68 -11.86 -16.88
CA GLU A 458 5.94 -11.52 -16.19
C GLU A 458 6.85 -10.64 -17.06
N THR A 459 7.04 -11.00 -18.34
CA THR A 459 7.83 -10.20 -19.28
C THR A 459 7.21 -8.83 -19.48
N ILE A 460 5.88 -8.75 -19.64
CA ILE A 460 5.16 -7.48 -19.78
C ILE A 460 5.32 -6.63 -18.51
N GLN A 461 5.22 -7.22 -17.32
CA GLN A 461 5.42 -6.53 -16.05
C GLN A 461 6.83 -5.95 -15.93
N ASP A 462 7.85 -6.70 -16.32
CA ASP A 462 9.24 -6.23 -16.32
C ASP A 462 9.47 -5.12 -17.34
N MET A 463 8.87 -5.21 -18.53
CA MET A 463 8.89 -4.11 -19.50
C MET A 463 8.19 -2.86 -18.94
N LYS A 464 7.01 -2.99 -18.33
CA LYS A 464 6.28 -1.89 -17.67
C LYS A 464 7.14 -1.21 -16.60
N ARG A 465 7.97 -1.97 -15.85
CA ARG A 465 8.88 -1.42 -14.83
C ARG A 465 10.03 -0.60 -15.42
N ARG A 466 10.48 -0.91 -16.63
CA ARG A 466 11.61 -0.23 -17.31
C ARG A 466 11.23 1.06 -18.02
N ILE A 467 9.95 1.28 -18.31
CA ILE A 467 9.42 2.49 -18.97
C ILE A 467 9.45 3.72 -18.02
N LYS A 468 9.79 3.53 -16.74
CA LYS A 468 9.85 4.58 -15.72
C LYS A 468 11.03 5.53 -15.87
#